data_AF-A0A1I2HS28-F1
#
_entry.id   AF-A0A1I2HS28-F1
#
_cell.length_a   1.000
_cell.length_b   1.000
_cell.length_c   1.000
_cell.angle_alpha   90.00
_cell.angle_beta   90.00
_cell.angle_gamma   90.00
#
_symmetry.space_group_name_H-M   'P 1'
#
loop_
_entity.id
_entity.type
_entity.pdbx_description
1 polymer ?
#
loop_
_entity_poly.entity_id
_entity_poly.type
_entity_poly.pdbx_seq_one_letter_code
_entity_poly.pdbx_strand_id
1 'polypeptide(L)' 'MHFPALAAIRTDERFRDIFLRIVSRHGIKMKAIVAIQRKLLELTYILWKSNAYYDSEYERKIISSEVITLP' A
#
# COMPACT_ATOMS: atom_id res chain seq x y z
N MET A 1 -10.40 11.68 0.47
CA MET A 1 -9.71 11.31 1.73
C MET A 1 -8.24 11.71 1.64
N HIS A 2 -7.91 12.98 1.88
CA HIS A 2 -6.53 13.47 1.77
C HIS A 2 -5.69 13.12 3.02
N PHE A 3 -6.31 13.21 4.20
CA PHE A 3 -5.66 12.99 5.50
C PHE A 3 -5.19 11.55 5.75
N PRO A 4 -5.97 10.50 5.40
CA PRO A 4 -5.54 9.10 5.59
C PRO A 4 -4.35 8.74 4.71
N ALA A 5 -4.28 9.28 3.49
CA ALA A 5 -3.15 9.06 2.60
C ALA A 5 -1.86 9.68 3.16
N LEU A 6 -1.95 10.88 3.73
CA LEU A 6 -0.80 11.53 4.40
C LEU A 6 -0.37 10.77 5.65
N ALA A 7 -1.31 10.23 6.43
CA ALA A 7 -0.99 9.39 7.58
C ALA A 7 -0.27 8.11 7.15
N ALA A 8 -0.78 7.40 6.15
CA ALA A 8 -0.15 6.16 5.65
C ALA A 8 1.26 6.38 5.10
N ILE A 9 1.51 7.50 4.41
CA ILE A 9 2.86 7.88 3.94
C ILE A 9 3.83 8.09 5.10
N ARG A 10 3.35 8.55 6.27
CA ARG A 10 4.19 8.76 7.46
C ARG A 10 4.41 7.49 8.28
N THR A 11 3.43 6.61 8.33
CA THR A 11 3.45 5.42 9.19
C THR A 11 4.21 4.25 8.56
N ASP A 12 4.17 4.10 7.23
CA ASP A 12 4.77 2.95 6.53
C ASP A 12 5.66 3.43 5.37
N GLU A 13 6.92 2.98 5.37
CA GLU A 13 7.94 3.38 4.40
C GLU A 13 7.56 2.95 2.97
N ARG A 14 6.80 1.86 2.82
CA ARG A 14 6.34 1.37 1.51
C ARG A 14 5.43 2.36 0.79
N PHE A 15 4.50 2.97 1.52
CA PHE A 15 3.62 3.99 0.94
C PHE A 15 4.40 5.27 0.62
N ARG A 16 5.46 5.56 1.39
CA ARG A 16 6.39 6.66 1.11
C ARG A 16 7.18 6.43 -0.16
N ASP A 17 7.67 5.22 -0.41
CA ASP A 17 8.41 4.91 -1.63
C ASP A 17 7.53 4.97 -2.88
N ILE A 18 6.29 4.46 -2.79
CA ILE A 18 5.30 4.60 -3.87
C ILE A 18 5.02 6.08 -4.15
N PHE A 19 4.83 6.89 -3.09
CA PHE A 19 4.64 8.32 -3.21
C PHE A 19 5.82 8.98 -3.94
N LEU A 20 7.03 8.75 -3.45
CA LEU A 20 8.27 9.32 -4.01
C LEU A 20 8.47 8.91 -5.47
N ARG A 21 8.20 7.65 -5.83
CA ARG A 21 8.32 7.17 -7.21
C ARG A 21 7.35 7.87 -8.16
N ILE A 22 6.10 8.08 -7.75
CA ILE A 22 5.09 8.74 -8.58
C ILE A 22 5.41 10.24 -8.70
N VAL A 23 5.80 10.88 -7.60
CA VAL A 23 6.21 12.29 -7.58
C VAL A 23 7.46 12.51 -8.43
N SER A 24 8.45 11.62 -8.35
CA SER A 24 9.66 11.69 -9.16
C SER A 24 9.37 11.58 -10.66
N ARG A 25 8.41 10.74 -11.07
CA ARG A 25 8.06 10.58 -12.50
C ARG A 25 7.18 11.71 -13.05
N HIS A 26 6.23 12.22 -12.28
CA HIS A 26 5.21 13.15 -12.79
C HIS A 26 5.37 14.59 -12.27
N GLY A 27 6.14 14.83 -11.21
CA GLY A 27 6.31 16.13 -10.55
C GLY A 27 5.09 16.62 -9.75
N ILE A 28 3.92 16.00 -9.91
CA ILE A 28 2.65 16.45 -9.32
C ILE A 28 2.32 15.64 -8.06
N LYS A 29 2.49 16.26 -6.89
CA LYS A 29 2.21 15.65 -5.56
C LYS A 29 0.78 15.13 -5.44
N MET A 30 -0.20 15.85 -5.99
CA MET A 30 -1.61 15.48 -5.88
C MET A 30 -1.94 14.16 -6.58
N LYS A 31 -1.27 13.85 -7.70
CA LYS A 31 -1.46 12.55 -8.40
C LYS A 31 -1.00 11.38 -7.55
N ALA A 32 0.11 11.53 -6.85
CA ALA A 32 0.63 10.50 -5.95
C ALA A 32 -0.30 10.30 -4.74
N ILE A 33 -0.85 11.38 -4.17
CA ILE A 33 -1.81 11.30 -3.06
C ILE A 33 -3.10 10.59 -3.49
N VAL A 34 -3.63 10.89 -4.69
CA VAL A 34 -4.83 10.23 -5.23
C VAL A 34 -4.59 8.74 -5.47
N ALA A 35 -3.40 8.36 -5.98
CA ALA A 35 -3.03 6.96 -6.17
C ALA A 35 -3.02 6.19 -4.85
N ILE A 36 -2.43 6.77 -3.80
CA ILE A 36 -2.36 6.15 -2.47
C ILE A 36 -3.75 6.06 -1.85
N GLN A 37 -4.57 7.11 -2.00
CA GLN A 37 -5.95 7.11 -1.51
C GLN A 37 -6.75 5.94 -2.08
N ARG A 38 -6.62 5.67 -3.40
CA ARG A 38 -7.29 4.55 -4.04
C ARG A 38 -6.82 3.21 -3.49
N LYS A 39 -5.49 3.02 -3.35
CA LYS A 39 -4.91 1.78 -2.79
C LYS A 39 -5.37 1.52 -1.35
N LEU A 40 -5.48 2.58 -0.55
CA LEU A 40 -5.96 2.52 0.83
C LEU A 40 -7.42 2.10 0.90
N LEU A 41 -8.27 2.64 0.02
CA LEU A 41 -9.69 2.27 -0.05
C LEU A 41 -9.87 0.81 -0.49
N GLU A 42 -9.11 0.37 -1.49
CA GLU A 42 -9.11 -1.02 -1.95
C GLU A 42 -8.68 -1.98 -0.82
N LEU A 43 -7.61 -1.65 -0.08
CA LEU A 43 -7.16 -2.43 1.07
C LEU A 43 -8.24 -2.53 2.16
N THR A 44 -8.83 -1.40 2.56
CA THR A 44 -9.92 -1.40 3.56
C THR A 44 -11.10 -2.27 3.11
N TYR A 45 -11.48 -2.21 1.83
CA TYR A 45 -12.56 -3.02 1.28
C TYR A 45 -12.23 -4.52 1.30
N ILE A 46 -11.00 -4.91 0.95
CA ILE A 46 -10.55 -6.30 0.96
C ILE A 46 -10.54 -6.85 2.39
N LEU A 47 -10.00 -6.09 3.34
CA LEU A 47 -9.96 -6.47 4.76
C LEU A 47 -11.37 -6.68 5.33
N TRP A 48 -12.27 -5.74 5.02
CA TRP A 48 -13.66 -5.84 5.41
C TRP A 48 -14.35 -7.08 4.82
N LYS A 49 -14.14 -7.34 3.53
CA LYS A 49 -14.73 -8.50 2.85
C LYS A 49 -14.17 -9.84 3.34
N SER A 50 -12.87 -9.89 3.64
CA SER A 50 -12.18 -11.09 4.11
C SER A 50 -12.31 -11.31 5.62
N ASN A 51 -12.90 -10.36 6.36
CA ASN A 51 -12.94 -10.33 7.82
C ASN A 51 -11.56 -10.61 8.46
N ALA A 52 -10.51 -10.12 7.81
CA ALA A 52 -9.12 -10.38 8.16
C ALA A 52 -8.48 -9.11 8.71
N TYR A 53 -7.56 -9.28 9.66
CA TYR A 53 -6.80 -8.18 10.21
C TYR A 53 -5.75 -7.69 9.21
N TYR A 54 -5.51 -6.38 9.21
CA TYR A 54 -4.40 -5.81 8.44
C TYR A 54 -3.09 -6.32 9.00
N ASP A 55 -2.34 -7.04 8.19
CA ASP A 55 -0.99 -7.49 8.50
C ASP A 55 -0.01 -6.80 7.53
N SER A 56 0.87 -5.97 8.08
CA SER A 56 1.90 -5.27 7.31
C SER A 56 2.88 -6.24 6.65
N GLU A 57 3.01 -7.46 7.17
CA GLU A 57 3.92 -8.51 6.70
C GLU A 57 3.25 -9.52 5.76
N TYR A 58 1.97 -9.32 5.44
CA TYR A 58 1.22 -10.25 4.59
C TYR A 58 1.87 -10.48 3.21
N GLU A 59 2.42 -9.42 2.60
CA GLU A 59 3.17 -9.51 1.34
C GLU A 59 4.45 -10.37 1.48
N ARG A 60 5.19 -10.28 2.60
CA ARG A 60 6.36 -11.14 2.86
C ARG A 60 5.97 -12.60 3.10
N LYS A 61 4.81 -12.82 3.73
CA LYS A 61 4.31 -14.18 4.02
C LYS A 61 3.87 -14.92 2.76
N ILE A 62 3.29 -14.22 1.78
CA ILE A 62 2.94 -14.78 0.47
C ILE A 62 4.22 -15.18 -0.29
N ILE A 63 5.21 -14.28 -0.36
CA ILE A 63 6.49 -14.55 -1.05
C ILE A 63 7.21 -15.75 -0.40
N SER A 64 7.23 -15.83 0.93
CA SER A 64 7.82 -16.98 1.63
C SER A 64 7.10 -18.30 1.37
N SER A 65 5.80 -18.27 1.08
CA SER A 65 5.01 -19.48 0.81
C SER A 65 5.22 -19.98 -0.62
N GLU A 66 5.47 -19.06 -1.56
CA GLU A 66 5.69 -19.36 -2.98
C GLU A 66 7.11 -19.92 -3.25
N VAL A 67 8.09 -19.56 -2.42
CA VAL A 67 9.47 -20.11 -2.49
C VAL A 67 9.55 -21.58 -2.05
N ILE A 68 8.61 -22.06 -1.24
CA ILE A 68 8.59 -23.46 -0.75
C ILE A 68 8.04 -24.44 -1.82
N THR A 69 7.44 -23.93 -2.90
CA THR A 69 6.80 -24.76 -3.94
C THR A 69 7.61 -24.98 -5.22
N LEU A 70 8.87 -24.56 -5.29
CA LEU A 70 9.75 -24.90 -6.42
C LEU A 70 10.69 -26.05 -6.03
N PRO A 71 10.64 -27.21 -6.72
CA PRO A 71 11.56 -28.33 -6.51
C PRO A 71 12.99 -28.02 -6.97
#